data_AF-A0AAU5BX51-F1
#
_entry.id   AF-A0AAU5BX51-F1
#
_cell.length_a   1.000
_cell.length_b   1.000
_cell.length_c   1.000
_cell.angle_alpha   90.00
_cell.angle_beta   90.00
_cell.angle_gamma   90.00
#
_symmetry.space_group_name_H-M   'P 1'
#
loop_
_entity.id
_entity.type
_entity.pdbx_description
1 polymer ?
#
loop_
_entity_poly.entity_id
_entity_poly.type
_entity_poly.pdbx_seq_one_letter_code
_entity_poly.pdbx_strand_id
1 'polypeptide(L)'
;MNLRSSWVAETGQTREDTRLTQTGVTTLTNPVQVRSGVLPGSYDGLYRMAGFWTYGSAAMTATVSEGRAVIQGDISQGVYPVTMPTSEAVTFAPGDALYGRIDLLVVKIYDNLYDSSNRNEAKIEIIQGIPGQTPQAPAVPPRSLPLYEVTVPAGASAGNGGIPWASSLKDLRTPVVALGGILPVEGPVLPGAYPGQYQDSGGALQRWDGGAWVSYPSALGGIIPNSASTTPASYTGQYRDSAGGQLQRWNGSTWLQSVPSSYYTDNTDYGDTTSGTYTSTLVARATNPLALTFVAPPSKSVLITFGARMKSRDDHYGFMALKLTQGATVVEDLNDEYAAIVASDTTVSCSAMRRLSNLTPGTSYTLTAFFRITVNTLGHKAGFDNTFIRVDPQF
;
A
#
# COMPACT_ATOMS: atom_id res chain seq x y z
N MET A 1 -39.32 -29.69 -11.04
CA MET A 1 -38.12 -28.94 -11.45
C MET A 1 -37.37 -29.82 -12.42
N ASN A 2 -37.22 -29.40 -13.68
CA ASN A 2 -36.51 -30.19 -14.69
C ASN A 2 -35.03 -29.81 -14.68
N LEU A 3 -34.17 -30.81 -14.48
CA LEU A 3 -32.72 -30.66 -14.62
C LEU A 3 -32.39 -30.51 -16.12
N ARG A 4 -31.64 -29.46 -16.49
CA ARG A 4 -31.34 -29.12 -17.90
C ARG A 4 -29.97 -29.70 -18.30
N SER A 5 -29.84 -30.25 -19.51
CA SER A 5 -28.58 -30.85 -20.02
C SER A 5 -28.29 -30.42 -21.47
N SER A 6 -27.02 -30.15 -21.80
CA SER A 6 -26.56 -29.82 -23.16
C SER A 6 -26.28 -31.02 -24.05
N TRP A 7 -26.20 -32.23 -23.48
CA TRP A 7 -25.56 -33.37 -24.16
C TRP A 7 -26.42 -34.63 -24.26
N VAL A 8 -27.59 -34.68 -23.61
CA VAL A 8 -28.46 -35.87 -23.66
C VAL A 8 -29.58 -35.60 -24.66
N ALA A 9 -29.38 -35.93 -25.95
CA ALA A 9 -30.40 -35.68 -26.97
C ALA A 9 -30.65 -36.87 -27.91
N GLU A 10 -31.92 -37.28 -27.97
CA GLU A 10 -32.67 -37.50 -29.22
C GLU A 10 -34.06 -36.83 -29.01
N THR A 11 -34.34 -35.69 -29.66
CA THR A 11 -35.63 -34.90 -29.66
C THR A 11 -36.02 -33.99 -28.47
N GLY A 12 -35.29 -33.91 -27.35
CA GLY A 12 -35.73 -33.15 -26.15
C GLY A 12 -35.00 -31.85 -25.79
N GLN A 13 -33.89 -31.52 -26.45
CA GLN A 13 -33.06 -30.37 -26.09
C GLN A 13 -33.60 -29.05 -26.67
N THR A 14 -33.88 -28.07 -25.82
CA THR A 14 -34.27 -26.72 -26.26
C THR A 14 -33.06 -25.79 -26.39
N ARG A 15 -33.22 -24.70 -27.15
CA ARG A 15 -32.20 -23.63 -27.21
C ARG A 15 -31.91 -23.05 -25.81
N GLU A 16 -32.92 -23.00 -24.95
CA GLU A 16 -32.80 -22.58 -23.55
C GLU A 16 -31.92 -23.55 -22.74
N ASP A 17 -32.09 -24.86 -22.93
CA ASP A 17 -31.29 -25.88 -22.25
C ASP A 17 -29.81 -25.76 -22.62
N THR A 18 -29.48 -25.54 -23.89
CA THR A 18 -28.09 -25.34 -24.33
C THR A 18 -27.46 -24.09 -23.72
N ARG A 19 -28.18 -22.95 -23.67
CA ARG A 19 -27.65 -21.68 -23.12
C ARG A 19 -27.39 -21.72 -21.62
N LEU A 20 -28.14 -22.53 -20.88
CA LEU A 20 -27.99 -22.65 -19.42
C LEU A 20 -26.98 -23.72 -19.00
N THR A 21 -26.60 -24.62 -19.91
CA THR A 21 -25.73 -25.76 -19.61
C THR A 21 -24.38 -25.68 -20.31
N GLN A 22 -24.27 -24.92 -21.41
CA GLN A 22 -23.04 -24.68 -22.15
C GLN A 22 -22.44 -23.31 -21.79
N THR A 23 -22.31 -23.03 -20.49
CA THR A 23 -21.46 -21.94 -20.02
C THR A 23 -20.03 -22.44 -20.00
N GLY A 24 -19.28 -22.14 -21.06
CA GLY A 24 -17.82 -22.18 -21.06
C GLY A 24 -17.27 -21.15 -20.09
N VAL A 25 -17.43 -21.43 -18.79
CA VAL A 25 -16.67 -20.91 -17.66
C VAL A 25 -16.43 -19.40 -17.72
N THR A 26 -17.40 -18.51 -17.99
CA THR A 26 -17.18 -17.05 -17.81
C THR A 26 -17.41 -16.64 -16.36
N THR A 27 -16.86 -15.49 -15.96
CA THR A 27 -16.99 -14.93 -14.61
C THR A 27 -18.46 -14.92 -14.17
N LEU A 28 -18.82 -15.73 -13.18
CA LEU A 28 -20.18 -15.82 -12.65
C LEU A 28 -20.58 -14.51 -11.98
N THR A 29 -21.86 -14.16 -11.96
CA THR A 29 -22.39 -13.12 -11.07
C THR A 29 -23.19 -13.74 -9.93
N ASN A 30 -23.78 -14.92 -10.17
CA ASN A 30 -24.42 -15.78 -9.18
C ASN A 30 -24.38 -17.24 -9.71
N PRO A 31 -24.97 -18.24 -9.02
CA PRO A 31 -24.86 -19.64 -9.41
C PRO A 31 -25.33 -20.00 -10.83
N VAL A 32 -26.15 -19.17 -11.48
CA VAL A 32 -26.78 -19.47 -12.78
C VAL A 32 -26.67 -18.35 -13.81
N GLN A 33 -26.09 -17.21 -13.44
CA GLN A 33 -25.86 -16.07 -14.32
C GLN A 33 -24.37 -15.74 -14.39
N VAL A 34 -23.94 -15.30 -15.57
CA VAL A 34 -22.58 -14.85 -15.86
C VAL A 34 -22.55 -13.33 -16.04
N ARG A 35 -21.36 -12.75 -15.92
CA ARG A 35 -21.11 -11.38 -16.31
C ARG A 35 -21.20 -11.23 -17.84
N SER A 36 -21.99 -10.28 -18.31
CA SER A 36 -21.94 -9.84 -19.70
C SER A 36 -20.63 -9.11 -19.98
N GLY A 37 -20.06 -9.28 -21.17
CA GLY A 37 -18.88 -8.54 -21.57
C GLY A 37 -18.26 -8.99 -22.88
N VAL A 38 -17.27 -8.22 -23.32
CA VAL A 38 -16.44 -8.51 -24.48
C VAL A 38 -15.27 -9.39 -24.05
N LEU A 39 -14.92 -10.40 -24.85
CA LEU A 39 -13.73 -11.22 -24.57
C LEU A 39 -12.47 -10.37 -24.85
N PRO A 40 -11.50 -10.33 -23.91
CA PRO A 40 -10.27 -9.56 -24.10
C PRO A 40 -9.36 -10.15 -25.18
N GLY A 41 -8.44 -9.30 -25.65
CA GLY A 41 -7.46 -9.60 -26.70
C GLY A 41 -7.44 -8.55 -27.80
N SER A 42 -6.28 -8.44 -28.46
CA SER A 42 -6.06 -7.68 -29.69
C SER A 42 -5.23 -8.50 -30.67
N TYR A 43 -5.16 -8.06 -31.93
CA TYR A 43 -4.40 -8.75 -32.98
C TYR A 43 -2.89 -8.87 -32.68
N ASP A 44 -2.34 -7.90 -31.98
CA ASP A 44 -0.91 -7.74 -31.67
C ASP A 44 -0.56 -7.93 -30.19
N GLY A 45 -1.57 -8.13 -29.33
CA GLY A 45 -1.42 -8.17 -27.87
C GLY A 45 -1.10 -6.82 -27.21
N LEU A 46 -1.14 -5.71 -27.95
CA LEU A 46 -0.83 -4.37 -27.42
C LEU A 46 -1.99 -3.78 -26.59
N TYR A 47 -3.22 -4.14 -26.93
CA TYR A 47 -4.42 -3.65 -26.26
C TYR A 47 -5.11 -4.77 -25.50
N ARG A 48 -5.63 -4.47 -24.30
CA ARG A 48 -6.37 -5.46 -23.50
C ARG A 48 -7.65 -5.92 -24.18
N MET A 49 -8.24 -5.08 -25.03
CA MET A 49 -9.52 -5.35 -25.69
C MET A 49 -9.65 -4.60 -27.04
N ALA A 50 -9.72 -5.34 -28.14
CA ALA A 50 -9.97 -4.79 -29.48
C ALA A 50 -11.37 -5.11 -30.03
N GLY A 51 -12.06 -6.11 -29.46
CA GLY A 51 -13.37 -6.53 -29.94
C GLY A 51 -14.43 -5.43 -29.87
N PHE A 52 -15.27 -5.31 -30.90
CA PHE A 52 -16.33 -4.29 -30.99
C PHE A 52 -15.83 -2.84 -30.86
N TRP A 53 -14.55 -2.58 -31.17
CA TRP A 53 -14.04 -1.22 -31.23
C TRP A 53 -14.85 -0.38 -32.23
N THR A 54 -15.26 0.83 -31.85
CA THR A 54 -16.07 1.70 -32.71
C THR A 54 -15.30 2.95 -33.09
N TYR A 55 -15.34 3.30 -34.37
CA TYR A 55 -14.73 4.52 -34.90
C TYR A 55 -15.58 5.13 -36.01
N GLY A 56 -15.50 6.45 -36.19
CA GLY A 56 -16.20 7.16 -37.25
C GLY A 56 -15.71 6.77 -38.64
N SER A 57 -16.63 6.45 -39.55
CA SER A 57 -16.33 6.08 -40.93
C SER A 57 -17.00 6.98 -41.98
N ALA A 58 -18.05 7.72 -41.62
CA ALA A 58 -18.59 8.84 -42.39
C ALA A 58 -19.24 9.88 -41.47
N ALA A 59 -19.76 10.98 -42.03
CA ALA A 59 -20.35 12.08 -41.26
C ALA A 59 -21.42 11.64 -40.25
N MET A 60 -22.26 10.65 -40.59
CA MET A 60 -23.29 10.10 -39.68
C MET A 60 -23.15 8.59 -39.50
N THR A 61 -22.00 8.02 -39.82
CA THR A 61 -21.78 6.57 -39.82
C THR A 61 -20.54 6.23 -39.00
N ALA A 62 -20.67 5.22 -38.14
CA ALA A 62 -19.55 4.59 -37.46
C ALA A 62 -19.37 3.16 -37.96
N THR A 63 -18.15 2.65 -37.87
CA THR A 63 -17.85 1.24 -38.09
C THR A 63 -17.55 0.59 -36.74
N VAL A 64 -18.17 -0.55 -36.49
CA VAL A 64 -17.93 -1.41 -35.32
C VAL A 64 -17.10 -2.60 -35.78
N SER A 65 -15.91 -2.76 -35.22
CA SER A 65 -15.00 -3.86 -35.54
C SER A 65 -15.50 -5.20 -35.04
N GLU A 66 -15.07 -6.27 -35.71
CA GLU A 66 -15.28 -7.66 -35.30
C GLU A 66 -14.98 -7.93 -33.82
N GLY A 67 -15.61 -8.95 -33.26
CA GLY A 67 -15.48 -9.22 -31.84
C GLY A 67 -16.25 -10.44 -31.36
N ARG A 68 -15.95 -10.84 -30.12
CA ARG A 68 -16.67 -11.89 -29.39
C ARG A 68 -17.12 -11.36 -28.05
N ALA A 69 -18.36 -11.67 -27.69
CA ALA A 69 -18.97 -11.23 -26.44
C ALA A 69 -19.86 -12.32 -25.86
N VAL A 70 -20.19 -12.14 -24.59
CA VAL A 70 -21.18 -12.92 -23.88
C VAL A 70 -22.22 -11.96 -23.32
N ILE A 71 -23.49 -12.26 -23.53
CA ILE A 71 -24.61 -11.44 -23.07
C ILE A 71 -25.49 -12.30 -22.17
N GLN A 72 -25.59 -11.93 -20.91
CA GLN A 72 -26.47 -12.56 -19.94
C GLN A 72 -27.90 -12.07 -20.15
N GLY A 73 -28.84 -13.00 -20.39
CA GLY A 73 -30.28 -12.72 -20.30
C GLY A 73 -30.80 -12.84 -18.86
N ASP A 74 -32.11 -12.90 -18.69
CA ASP A 74 -32.70 -13.29 -17.40
C ASP A 74 -32.34 -14.73 -17.02
N ILE A 75 -32.59 -15.08 -15.76
CA ILE A 75 -32.28 -16.40 -15.19
C ILE A 75 -32.82 -17.58 -16.01
N SER A 76 -34.01 -17.42 -16.63
CA SER A 76 -34.60 -18.45 -17.49
C SER A 76 -34.06 -18.44 -18.92
N GLN A 77 -33.47 -17.33 -19.37
CA GLN A 77 -33.03 -17.16 -20.76
C GLN A 77 -31.61 -17.73 -20.96
N GLY A 78 -30.80 -17.68 -19.92
CA GLY A 78 -29.42 -18.14 -19.94
C GLY A 78 -28.49 -17.17 -20.66
N VAL A 79 -27.37 -17.73 -21.14
CA VAL A 79 -26.25 -16.95 -21.68
C VAL A 79 -26.23 -17.02 -23.20
N TYR A 80 -26.03 -15.87 -23.84
CA TYR A 80 -25.93 -15.75 -25.29
C TYR A 80 -24.48 -15.44 -25.71
N PRO A 81 -23.73 -16.43 -26.23
CA PRO A 81 -22.44 -16.18 -26.87
C PRO A 81 -22.67 -15.51 -28.23
N VAL A 82 -21.94 -14.42 -28.50
CA VAL A 82 -22.03 -13.65 -29.74
C VAL A 82 -20.66 -13.58 -30.40
N THR A 83 -20.63 -13.77 -31.72
CA THR A 83 -19.45 -13.53 -32.56
C THR A 83 -19.87 -12.68 -33.74
N MET A 84 -19.15 -11.58 -33.96
CA MET A 84 -19.25 -10.75 -35.15
C MET A 84 -17.94 -10.93 -35.94
N PRO A 85 -17.94 -11.69 -37.04
CA PRO A 85 -16.70 -12.08 -37.73
C PRO A 85 -16.14 -10.99 -38.64
N THR A 86 -16.94 -9.97 -38.96
CA THR A 86 -16.60 -8.88 -39.87
C THR A 86 -17.12 -7.57 -39.32
N SER A 87 -16.38 -6.49 -39.54
CA SER A 87 -16.81 -5.14 -39.15
C SER A 87 -18.16 -4.76 -39.79
N GLU A 88 -19.02 -4.05 -39.04
CA GLU A 88 -20.35 -3.60 -39.49
C GLU A 88 -20.45 -2.07 -39.42
N ALA A 89 -21.04 -1.44 -40.45
CA ALA A 89 -21.30 -0.02 -40.47
C ALA A 89 -22.70 0.30 -39.93
N VAL A 90 -22.77 1.26 -39.00
CA VAL A 90 -24.02 1.71 -38.38
C VAL A 90 -24.24 3.19 -38.65
N THR A 91 -25.45 3.55 -39.08
CA THR A 91 -25.79 4.93 -39.46
C THR A 91 -26.74 5.54 -38.44
N PHE A 92 -26.35 6.69 -37.91
CA PHE A 92 -27.11 7.46 -36.95
C PHE A 92 -28.11 8.36 -37.68
N ALA A 93 -29.30 8.51 -37.11
CA ALA A 93 -30.28 9.47 -37.60
C ALA A 93 -29.73 10.91 -37.46
N PRO A 94 -30.12 11.86 -38.35
CA PRO A 94 -29.77 13.27 -38.18
C PRO A 94 -30.08 13.80 -36.78
N GLY A 95 -29.24 14.71 -36.30
CA GLY A 95 -29.42 15.46 -35.07
C GLY A 95 -30.71 16.28 -35.10
N ASP A 96 -31.28 16.54 -33.92
CA ASP A 96 -32.38 17.48 -33.79
C ASP A 96 -31.91 18.90 -34.11
N ALA A 97 -32.79 19.76 -34.61
CA ALA A 97 -32.41 21.11 -35.05
C ALA A 97 -31.94 22.02 -33.90
N LEU A 98 -32.44 21.82 -32.68
CA LEU A 98 -32.26 22.73 -31.56
C LEU A 98 -31.42 22.13 -30.43
N TYR A 99 -31.53 20.83 -30.18
CA TYR A 99 -30.90 20.18 -29.04
C TYR A 99 -30.02 19.00 -29.45
N GLY A 100 -28.92 18.80 -28.71
CA GLY A 100 -28.14 17.57 -28.82
C GLY A 100 -28.90 16.38 -28.23
N ARG A 101 -28.40 15.17 -28.48
CA ARG A 101 -28.83 13.94 -27.81
C ARG A 101 -27.66 12.99 -27.59
N ILE A 102 -27.84 11.97 -26.75
CA ILE A 102 -26.89 10.86 -26.60
C ILE A 102 -27.58 9.59 -27.09
N ASP A 103 -27.03 8.97 -28.12
CA ASP A 103 -27.48 7.68 -28.63
C ASP A 103 -26.65 6.57 -27.94
N LEU A 104 -27.23 5.36 -27.80
CA LEU A 104 -26.55 4.21 -27.20
C LEU A 104 -26.35 3.13 -28.26
N LEU A 105 -25.09 2.78 -28.53
CA LEU A 105 -24.71 1.68 -29.42
C LEU A 105 -24.59 0.40 -28.61
N VAL A 106 -25.35 -0.63 -28.99
CA VAL A 106 -25.41 -1.90 -28.25
C VAL A 106 -25.28 -3.12 -29.18
N VAL A 107 -24.82 -4.24 -28.62
CA VAL A 107 -25.11 -5.56 -29.17
C VAL A 107 -26.40 -6.05 -28.51
N LYS A 108 -27.45 -6.30 -29.27
CA LYS A 108 -28.76 -6.73 -28.75
C LYS A 108 -29.12 -8.12 -29.23
N ILE A 109 -29.65 -8.93 -28.33
CA ILE A 109 -30.23 -10.24 -28.66
C ILE A 109 -31.73 -10.09 -28.87
N TYR A 110 -32.17 -10.53 -30.04
CA TYR A 110 -33.56 -10.86 -30.31
C TYR A 110 -33.76 -12.36 -30.11
N ASP A 111 -34.70 -12.71 -29.24
CA ASP A 111 -35.08 -14.10 -28.98
C ASP A 111 -36.61 -14.13 -28.92
N ASN A 112 -37.22 -14.58 -30.02
CA ASN A 112 -38.66 -14.58 -30.23
C ASN A 112 -39.41 -15.31 -29.12
N LEU A 113 -38.78 -16.31 -28.49
CA LEU A 113 -39.37 -17.04 -27.38
C LEU A 113 -39.71 -16.13 -26.19
N TYR A 114 -38.94 -15.05 -25.99
CA TYR A 114 -39.10 -14.14 -24.86
C TYR A 114 -39.55 -12.74 -25.23
N ASP A 115 -39.44 -12.33 -26.50
CA ASP A 115 -39.84 -10.98 -26.94
C ASP A 115 -40.93 -10.93 -28.00
N SER A 116 -41.38 -12.07 -28.52
CA SER A 116 -42.42 -12.12 -29.58
C SER A 116 -42.09 -11.24 -30.81
N SER A 117 -40.82 -10.92 -31.03
CA SER A 117 -40.37 -10.01 -32.10
C SER A 117 -40.36 -10.65 -33.49
N ASN A 118 -40.66 -11.94 -33.58
CA ASN A 118 -40.43 -12.80 -34.74
C ASN A 118 -38.97 -12.83 -35.22
N ARG A 119 -38.02 -12.45 -34.36
CA ARG A 119 -36.57 -12.43 -34.67
C ARG A 119 -35.79 -13.32 -33.71
N ASN A 120 -34.73 -13.95 -34.22
CA ASN A 120 -33.82 -14.80 -33.47
C ASN A 120 -32.38 -14.54 -33.92
N GLU A 121 -31.83 -13.39 -33.54
CA GLU A 121 -30.53 -12.92 -34.01
C GLU A 121 -29.83 -12.01 -32.99
N ALA A 122 -28.51 -11.93 -33.06
CA ALA A 122 -27.74 -10.88 -32.43
C ALA A 122 -27.52 -9.76 -33.45
N LYS A 123 -27.73 -8.50 -33.06
CA LYS A 123 -27.62 -7.35 -33.96
C LYS A 123 -26.93 -6.17 -33.27
N ILE A 124 -26.09 -5.44 -34.01
CA ILE A 124 -25.64 -4.11 -33.60
C ILE A 124 -26.79 -3.12 -33.79
N GLU A 125 -27.19 -2.45 -32.72
CA GLU A 125 -28.33 -1.55 -32.72
C GLU A 125 -27.98 -0.20 -32.11
N ILE A 126 -28.50 0.86 -32.72
CA ILE A 126 -28.48 2.21 -32.17
C ILE A 126 -29.82 2.42 -31.46
N ILE A 127 -29.78 2.61 -30.15
CA ILE A 127 -30.91 3.09 -29.37
C ILE A 127 -30.82 4.61 -29.35
N GLN A 128 -31.72 5.25 -30.09
CA GLN A 128 -31.72 6.70 -30.23
C GLN A 128 -32.10 7.37 -28.90
N GLY A 129 -31.34 8.40 -28.53
CA GLY A 129 -31.63 9.26 -27.39
C GLY A 129 -32.77 10.23 -27.63
N ILE A 130 -33.22 10.85 -26.54
CA ILE A 130 -34.20 11.93 -26.58
C ILE A 130 -33.44 13.27 -26.59
N PRO A 131 -33.66 14.15 -27.57
CA PRO A 131 -33.06 15.48 -27.58
C PRO A 131 -33.48 16.32 -26.36
N GLY A 132 -32.55 17.08 -25.79
CA GLY A 132 -32.85 17.96 -24.65
C GLY A 132 -31.71 18.90 -24.30
N GLN A 133 -31.98 19.87 -23.42
CA GLN A 133 -30.95 20.83 -22.95
C GLN A 133 -29.81 20.14 -22.19
N THR A 134 -30.12 19.05 -21.50
CA THR A 134 -29.18 18.18 -20.79
C THR A 134 -29.37 16.74 -21.26
N PRO A 135 -28.87 16.37 -22.44
CA PRO A 135 -29.03 15.03 -22.99
C PRO A 135 -28.61 13.94 -22.01
N GLN A 136 -29.40 12.87 -21.93
CA GLN A 136 -29.10 11.69 -21.13
C GLN A 136 -29.06 10.46 -22.04
N ALA A 137 -28.17 9.52 -21.73
CA ALA A 137 -28.11 8.25 -22.44
C ALA A 137 -29.40 7.43 -22.17
N PRO A 138 -29.94 6.74 -23.19
CA PRO A 138 -31.01 5.77 -23.01
C PRO A 138 -30.66 4.69 -21.98
N ALA A 139 -31.68 4.19 -21.28
CA ALA A 139 -31.51 3.00 -20.47
C ALA A 139 -31.12 1.80 -21.35
N VAL A 140 -30.18 0.98 -20.88
CA VAL A 140 -29.74 -0.22 -21.60
C VAL A 140 -30.91 -1.19 -21.70
N PRO A 141 -31.36 -1.58 -22.91
CA PRO A 141 -32.44 -2.54 -23.05
C PRO A 141 -32.06 -3.92 -22.51
N PRO A 142 -33.02 -4.75 -22.06
CA PRO A 142 -32.75 -6.13 -21.66
C PRO A 142 -32.04 -6.93 -22.76
N ARG A 143 -31.20 -7.89 -22.36
CA ARG A 143 -30.40 -8.74 -23.26
C ARG A 143 -29.53 -7.94 -24.25
N SER A 144 -29.00 -6.82 -23.78
CA SER A 144 -28.08 -5.98 -24.55
C SER A 144 -26.77 -5.77 -23.82
N LEU A 145 -25.67 -5.72 -24.57
CA LEU A 145 -24.37 -5.28 -24.10
C LEU A 145 -24.10 -3.87 -24.64
N PRO A 146 -24.02 -2.83 -23.79
CA PRO A 146 -23.65 -1.50 -24.23
C PRO A 146 -22.20 -1.48 -24.70
N LEU A 147 -21.96 -0.84 -25.84
CA LEU A 147 -20.64 -0.66 -26.41
C LEU A 147 -20.17 0.79 -26.25
N TYR A 148 -20.97 1.75 -26.70
CA TYR A 148 -20.61 3.17 -26.64
C TYR A 148 -21.84 4.05 -26.41
N GLU A 149 -21.66 5.13 -25.66
CA GLU A 149 -22.49 6.33 -25.76
C GLU A 149 -21.96 7.19 -26.91
N VAL A 150 -22.86 7.67 -27.77
CA VAL A 150 -22.53 8.52 -28.91
C VAL A 150 -23.25 9.85 -28.79
N THR A 151 -22.50 10.93 -28.61
CA THR A 151 -23.06 12.28 -28.58
C THR A 151 -23.38 12.74 -30.00
N VAL A 152 -24.64 13.05 -30.28
CA VAL A 152 -25.09 13.60 -31.56
C VAL A 152 -25.42 15.09 -31.36
N PRO A 153 -24.62 16.02 -31.91
CA PRO A 153 -24.87 17.45 -31.77
C PRO A 153 -26.18 17.90 -32.42
N ALA A 154 -26.69 19.05 -31.98
CA ALA A 154 -27.79 19.73 -32.65
C ALA A 154 -27.38 20.06 -34.10
N GLY A 155 -28.30 19.83 -35.04
CA GLY A 155 -28.11 20.08 -36.47
C GLY A 155 -27.14 19.13 -37.19
N ALA A 156 -26.57 18.14 -36.50
CA ALA A 156 -25.65 17.19 -37.11
C ALA A 156 -26.34 16.38 -38.22
N SER A 157 -25.79 16.40 -39.42
CA SER A 157 -26.27 15.57 -40.54
C SER A 157 -25.14 15.29 -41.52
N ALA A 158 -25.39 14.41 -42.50
CA ALA A 158 -24.40 14.07 -43.50
C ALA A 158 -23.93 15.29 -44.33
N GLY A 159 -24.79 16.31 -44.50
CA GLY A 159 -24.46 17.55 -45.22
C GLY A 159 -24.11 18.74 -44.32
N ASN A 160 -24.19 18.60 -43.01
CA ASN A 160 -24.02 19.71 -42.06
C ASN A 160 -23.09 19.30 -40.91
N GLY A 161 -21.80 19.12 -41.22
CA GLY A 161 -20.74 18.89 -40.25
C GLY A 161 -20.65 17.47 -39.65
N GLY A 162 -21.74 16.71 -39.62
CA GLY A 162 -21.78 15.34 -39.08
C GLY A 162 -21.52 15.25 -37.57
N ILE A 163 -21.28 14.03 -37.09
CA ILE A 163 -20.87 13.73 -35.72
C ILE A 163 -19.36 13.95 -35.59
N PRO A 164 -18.87 14.74 -34.62
CA PRO A 164 -17.45 14.92 -34.36
C PRO A 164 -16.88 13.69 -33.62
N TRP A 165 -16.58 12.63 -34.37
CA TRP A 165 -16.25 11.31 -33.84
C TRP A 165 -15.12 11.25 -32.81
N ALA A 166 -14.11 12.12 -32.92
CA ALA A 166 -12.97 12.14 -32.02
C ALA A 166 -13.35 12.46 -30.55
N SER A 167 -14.47 13.14 -30.32
CA SER A 167 -14.94 13.53 -28.99
C SER A 167 -16.35 13.03 -28.66
N SER A 168 -17.02 12.39 -29.61
CA SER A 168 -18.43 11.98 -29.45
C SER A 168 -18.61 10.57 -28.91
N LEU A 169 -17.54 9.77 -28.84
CA LEU A 169 -17.58 8.39 -28.36
C LEU A 169 -17.13 8.30 -26.90
N LYS A 170 -17.96 7.70 -26.06
CA LYS A 170 -17.61 7.28 -24.71
C LYS A 170 -17.74 5.75 -24.62
N ASP A 171 -16.61 5.09 -24.38
CA ASP A 171 -16.53 3.63 -24.31
C ASP A 171 -17.24 3.09 -23.05
N LEU A 172 -18.15 2.15 -23.26
CA LEU A 172 -18.88 1.44 -22.22
C LEU A 172 -18.59 -0.05 -22.20
N ARG A 173 -17.71 -0.55 -23.08
CA ARG A 173 -17.40 -1.97 -23.17
C ARG A 173 -16.76 -2.42 -21.85
N THR A 174 -17.32 -3.49 -21.29
CA THR A 174 -16.74 -4.18 -20.13
C THR A 174 -16.18 -5.53 -20.53
N PRO A 175 -14.97 -5.90 -20.08
CA PRO A 175 -14.40 -7.19 -20.40
C PRO A 175 -15.04 -8.32 -19.60
N VAL A 176 -14.98 -9.54 -20.14
CA VAL A 176 -15.31 -10.78 -19.43
C VAL A 176 -14.22 -11.82 -19.68
N VAL A 177 -13.84 -12.52 -18.61
CA VAL A 177 -12.86 -13.62 -18.66
C VAL A 177 -13.46 -14.91 -18.14
N ALA A 178 -12.74 -15.99 -18.38
CA ALA A 178 -13.11 -17.27 -17.82
C ALA A 178 -13.04 -17.27 -16.26
N LEU A 179 -13.77 -18.12 -15.55
CA LEU A 179 -13.58 -18.34 -14.10
C LEU A 179 -12.13 -18.73 -13.84
N GLY A 180 -11.54 -18.13 -12.82
CA GLY A 180 -10.12 -18.25 -12.53
C GLY A 180 -9.20 -17.41 -13.44
N GLY A 181 -9.73 -16.81 -14.51
CA GLY A 181 -9.01 -15.83 -15.33
C GLY A 181 -8.79 -14.51 -14.59
N ILE A 182 -7.75 -13.77 -15.00
CA ILE A 182 -7.46 -12.43 -14.50
C ILE A 182 -8.24 -11.44 -15.37
N LEU A 183 -9.19 -10.72 -14.77
CA LEU A 183 -10.00 -9.72 -15.47
C LEU A 183 -9.14 -8.48 -15.77
N PRO A 184 -8.90 -8.10 -17.04
CA PRO A 184 -8.30 -6.81 -17.32
C PRO A 184 -9.31 -5.71 -16.95
N VAL A 185 -8.88 -4.69 -16.21
CA VAL A 185 -9.74 -3.54 -15.94
C VAL A 185 -9.72 -2.61 -17.16
N GLU A 186 -10.85 -2.57 -17.86
CA GLU A 186 -11.14 -1.65 -18.96
C GLU A 186 -12.54 -1.07 -18.74
N GLY A 187 -12.69 0.24 -18.92
CA GLY A 187 -13.96 0.93 -18.66
C GLY A 187 -14.36 0.96 -17.17
N PRO A 188 -15.66 0.94 -16.84
CA PRO A 188 -16.14 0.97 -15.46
C PRO A 188 -15.65 -0.23 -14.62
N VAL A 189 -15.12 0.04 -13.43
CA VAL A 189 -14.72 -1.02 -12.48
C VAL A 189 -15.96 -1.66 -11.85
N LEU A 190 -16.19 -2.93 -12.15
CA LEU A 190 -17.28 -3.71 -11.58
C LEU A 190 -16.84 -4.43 -10.29
N PRO A 191 -17.75 -4.67 -9.33
CA PRO A 191 -17.46 -5.51 -8.15
C PRO A 191 -16.96 -6.90 -8.54
N GLY A 192 -16.18 -7.55 -7.69
CA GLY A 192 -15.82 -8.95 -7.88
C GLY A 192 -17.02 -9.88 -7.70
N ALA A 193 -16.99 -10.99 -8.42
CA ALA A 193 -17.99 -12.03 -8.44
C ALA A 193 -17.95 -12.96 -7.23
N TYR A 194 -16.74 -13.27 -6.74
CA TYR A 194 -16.50 -14.18 -5.63
C TYR A 194 -15.18 -13.83 -4.94
N PRO A 195 -15.07 -14.04 -3.61
CA PRO A 195 -13.81 -13.87 -2.89
C PRO A 195 -12.70 -14.70 -3.53
N GLY A 196 -11.58 -14.06 -3.86
CA GLY A 196 -10.46 -14.69 -4.54
C GLY A 196 -10.43 -14.53 -6.05
N GLN A 197 -11.42 -13.87 -6.67
CA GLN A 197 -11.30 -13.43 -8.06
C GLN A 197 -10.13 -12.45 -8.20
N TYR A 198 -9.40 -12.51 -9.33
CA TYR A 198 -8.32 -11.59 -9.66
C TYR A 198 -8.71 -10.62 -10.79
N GLN A 199 -8.17 -9.41 -10.71
CA GLN A 199 -8.17 -8.45 -11.81
C GLN A 199 -6.80 -7.79 -11.98
N ASP A 200 -6.52 -7.31 -13.18
CA ASP A 200 -5.36 -6.48 -13.50
C ASP A 200 -5.82 -5.02 -13.66
N SER A 201 -5.44 -4.18 -12.71
CA SER A 201 -5.76 -2.75 -12.68
C SER A 201 -4.82 -1.87 -13.52
N GLY A 202 -3.87 -2.48 -14.24
CA GLY A 202 -2.89 -1.81 -15.10
C GLY A 202 -1.57 -1.43 -14.42
N GLY A 203 -1.53 -1.39 -13.09
CA GLY A 203 -0.29 -1.19 -12.31
C GLY A 203 -0.04 -2.26 -11.24
N ALA A 204 -1.07 -3.00 -10.86
CA ALA A 204 -0.97 -4.11 -9.92
C ALA A 204 -2.12 -5.10 -10.14
N LEU A 205 -1.84 -6.37 -9.81
CA LEU A 205 -2.91 -7.35 -9.62
C LEU A 205 -3.69 -7.00 -8.35
N GLN A 206 -4.99 -7.18 -8.42
CA GLN A 206 -5.89 -7.05 -7.29
C GLN A 206 -6.66 -8.35 -7.10
N ARG A 207 -6.99 -8.66 -5.85
CA ARG A 207 -7.81 -9.79 -5.43
C ARG A 207 -9.10 -9.27 -4.79
N TRP A 208 -10.24 -9.84 -5.15
CA TRP A 208 -11.49 -9.53 -4.48
C TRP A 208 -11.53 -10.19 -3.10
N ASP A 209 -11.80 -9.44 -2.05
CA ASP A 209 -11.89 -9.97 -0.67
C ASP A 209 -13.33 -10.32 -0.24
N GLY A 210 -14.33 -9.96 -1.06
CA GLY A 210 -15.75 -10.10 -0.75
C GLY A 210 -16.49 -8.78 -0.66
N GLY A 211 -15.79 -7.66 -0.44
CA GLY A 211 -16.36 -6.31 -0.41
C GLY A 211 -15.61 -5.29 -1.27
N ALA A 212 -14.31 -5.48 -1.50
CA ALA A 212 -13.47 -4.58 -2.27
C ALA A 212 -12.37 -5.30 -3.05
N TRP A 213 -11.82 -4.61 -4.04
CA TRP A 213 -10.59 -4.99 -4.73
C TRP A 213 -9.39 -4.55 -3.90
N VAL A 214 -8.59 -5.50 -3.43
CA VAL A 214 -7.37 -5.24 -2.65
C VAL A 214 -6.13 -5.62 -3.43
N SER A 215 -5.01 -4.91 -3.25
CA SER A 215 -3.75 -5.22 -3.94
C SER A 215 -3.24 -6.63 -3.63
N TYR A 216 -2.71 -7.31 -4.64
CA TYR A 216 -2.14 -8.65 -4.53
C TYR A 216 -0.72 -8.73 -5.14
N PRO A 217 0.26 -9.34 -4.43
CA PRO A 217 0.16 -9.78 -3.04
C PRO A 217 -0.14 -8.58 -2.12
N SER A 218 -0.84 -8.83 -1.00
CA SER A 218 -0.94 -7.81 0.05
C SER A 218 0.50 -7.45 0.41
N ALA A 219 0.91 -6.19 0.25
CA ALA A 219 2.32 -5.81 0.36
C ALA A 219 2.90 -6.28 1.71
N LEU A 220 3.60 -7.41 1.68
CA LEU A 220 4.42 -7.89 2.78
C LEU A 220 5.80 -7.25 2.58
N GLY A 221 6.19 -6.41 3.53
CA GLY A 221 7.42 -5.63 3.46
C GLY A 221 7.17 -4.13 3.23
N GLY A 222 8.26 -3.37 3.26
CA GLY A 222 8.25 -1.90 3.16
C GLY A 222 8.14 -1.19 4.51
N ILE A 223 8.16 0.14 4.43
CA ILE A 223 7.99 1.05 5.57
C ILE A 223 6.63 1.69 5.41
N ILE A 224 5.70 1.47 6.35
CA ILE A 224 4.41 2.17 6.36
C ILE A 224 4.71 3.69 6.47
N PRO A 225 4.23 4.54 5.54
CA PRO A 225 4.48 5.96 5.63
C PRO A 225 3.74 6.57 6.82
N ASN A 226 4.25 7.68 7.35
CA ASN A 226 3.63 8.36 8.48
C ASN A 226 2.14 8.72 8.22
N SER A 227 1.77 9.00 6.97
CA SER A 227 0.37 9.26 6.56
C SER A 227 -0.58 8.09 6.80
N ALA A 228 -0.08 6.87 6.98
CA ALA A 228 -0.85 5.65 7.26
C ALA A 228 -0.55 5.06 8.66
N SER A 229 0.12 5.83 9.54
CA SER A 229 0.69 5.37 10.82
C SER A 229 -0.34 4.94 11.89
N THR A 230 -1.62 5.26 11.70
CA THR A 230 -2.72 4.79 12.56
C THR A 230 -3.10 3.33 12.32
N THR A 231 -2.59 2.72 11.24
CA THR A 231 -2.86 1.32 10.92
C THR A 231 -2.12 0.39 11.91
N PRO A 232 -2.82 -0.50 12.62
CA PRO A 232 -2.17 -1.56 13.41
C PRO A 232 -1.22 -2.38 12.54
N ALA A 233 -0.11 -2.84 13.11
CA ALA A 233 0.81 -3.70 12.36
C ALA A 233 0.14 -5.02 11.96
N SER A 234 0.42 -5.49 10.76
CA SER A 234 -0.10 -6.77 10.24
C SER A 234 0.78 -7.97 10.61
N TYR A 235 2.05 -7.73 11.00
CA TYR A 235 2.96 -8.79 11.44
C TYR A 235 4.12 -8.25 12.31
N THR A 236 4.67 -9.12 13.17
CA THR A 236 5.89 -8.83 13.96
C THR A 236 7.07 -8.55 13.05
N GLY A 237 7.74 -7.42 13.27
CA GLY A 237 8.89 -6.97 12.49
C GLY A 237 8.57 -6.04 11.32
N GLN A 238 7.30 -5.67 11.13
CA GLN A 238 6.92 -4.62 10.19
C GLN A 238 7.59 -3.28 10.57
N TYR A 239 7.94 -2.48 9.57
CA TYR A 239 8.52 -1.15 9.76
C TYR A 239 7.50 -0.05 9.44
N ARG A 240 7.61 1.08 10.14
CA ARG A 240 6.88 2.31 9.82
C ARG A 240 7.72 3.54 10.05
N ASP A 241 7.38 4.61 9.34
CA ASP A 241 7.81 5.95 9.65
C ASP A 241 6.83 6.58 10.64
N SER A 242 7.36 7.22 11.69
CA SER A 242 6.56 7.82 12.74
C SER A 242 6.39 9.33 12.52
N ALA A 243 5.48 9.96 13.27
CA ALA A 243 5.25 11.40 13.13
C ALA A 243 6.49 12.26 13.45
N GLY A 244 7.44 11.72 14.23
CA GLY A 244 8.71 12.37 14.52
C GLY A 244 9.84 12.01 13.54
N GLY A 245 9.54 11.32 12.43
CA GLY A 245 10.53 10.91 11.42
C GLY A 245 11.43 9.75 11.88
N GLN A 246 11.12 9.09 13.00
CA GLN A 246 11.86 7.91 13.44
C GLN A 246 11.31 6.66 12.77
N LEU A 247 12.22 5.81 12.27
CA LEU A 247 11.89 4.45 11.86
C LEU A 247 11.52 3.63 13.09
N GLN A 248 10.31 3.08 13.10
CA GLN A 248 9.82 2.19 14.13
C GLN A 248 9.62 0.77 13.60
N ARG A 249 9.82 -0.23 14.46
CA ARG A 249 9.61 -1.65 14.20
C ARG A 249 8.55 -2.19 15.16
N TRP A 250 7.57 -2.92 14.64
CA TRP A 250 6.57 -3.59 15.46
C TRP A 250 7.18 -4.81 16.17
N ASN A 251 7.05 -4.88 17.49
CA ASN A 251 7.57 -6.01 18.29
C ASN A 251 6.52 -7.10 18.58
N GLY A 252 5.28 -6.95 18.11
CA GLY A 252 4.15 -7.83 18.42
C GLY A 252 3.10 -7.20 19.32
N SER A 253 3.44 -6.13 20.06
CA SER A 253 2.52 -5.42 20.96
C SER A 253 2.53 -3.90 20.82
N THR A 254 3.69 -3.33 20.48
CA THR A 254 3.91 -1.88 20.36
C THR A 254 4.92 -1.56 19.27
N TRP A 255 4.85 -0.33 18.76
CA TRP A 255 5.85 0.22 17.85
C TRP A 255 7.02 0.79 18.65
N LEU A 256 8.22 0.27 18.43
CA LEU A 256 9.44 0.72 19.07
C LEU A 256 10.39 1.33 18.04
N GLN A 257 11.24 2.29 18.44
CA GLN A 257 12.27 2.82 17.56
C GLN A 257 13.19 1.68 17.09
N SER A 258 13.43 1.59 15.77
CA SER A 258 14.23 0.52 15.18
C SER A 258 15.70 0.62 15.57
N VAL A 259 16.19 1.83 15.81
CA VAL A 259 17.56 2.12 16.24
C VAL A 259 17.50 3.05 17.45
N PRO A 260 17.51 2.53 18.69
CA PRO A 260 17.66 3.31 19.90
C PRO A 260 18.76 4.37 19.79
N SER A 261 18.41 5.60 20.16
CA SER A 261 19.39 6.69 20.28
C SER A 261 20.37 6.44 21.41
N SER A 262 21.55 7.06 21.33
CA SER A 262 22.51 7.08 22.44
C SER A 262 21.92 7.78 23.66
N TYR A 263 22.17 7.23 24.84
CA TYR A 263 21.89 7.93 26.10
C TYR A 263 23.06 8.84 26.42
N TYR A 264 22.80 10.06 26.88
CA TYR A 264 23.83 11.06 27.12
C TYR A 264 23.49 11.95 28.31
N THR A 265 24.49 12.26 29.13
CA THR A 265 24.43 13.32 30.15
C THR A 265 25.81 13.94 30.29
N ASP A 266 25.83 15.23 30.57
CA ASP A 266 27.05 15.99 30.78
C ASP A 266 26.89 17.03 31.88
N ASN A 267 28.02 17.57 32.31
CA ASN A 267 28.11 18.68 33.24
C ASN A 267 29.34 19.53 32.89
N THR A 268 29.09 20.78 32.52
CA THR A 268 30.09 21.78 32.12
C THR A 268 30.61 22.62 33.28
N ASP A 269 30.26 22.27 34.52
CA ASP A 269 30.70 22.97 35.72
C ASP A 269 31.94 22.30 36.32
N TYR A 270 32.90 23.15 36.71
CA TYR A 270 34.16 22.72 37.29
C TYR A 270 33.95 22.22 38.71
N GLY A 271 34.48 21.04 39.00
CA GLY A 271 34.53 20.47 40.33
C GLY A 271 35.93 20.01 40.69
N ASP A 272 36.24 19.98 41.98
CA ASP A 272 37.49 19.43 42.49
C ASP A 272 37.28 18.45 43.65
N THR A 273 38.28 17.60 43.87
CA THR A 273 38.35 16.72 45.04
C THR A 273 39.78 16.54 45.52
N THR A 274 39.93 16.42 46.83
CA THR A 274 41.16 16.00 47.53
C THR A 274 41.09 14.53 47.97
N SER A 275 39.96 13.85 47.73
CA SER A 275 39.69 12.53 48.29
C SER A 275 40.58 11.45 47.67
N GLY A 276 41.27 10.68 48.52
CA GLY A 276 41.98 9.46 48.13
C GLY A 276 41.05 8.28 47.80
N THR A 277 39.76 8.40 48.15
CA THR A 277 38.72 7.41 47.88
C THR A 277 37.71 7.97 46.88
N TYR A 278 37.08 7.08 46.10
CA TYR A 278 36.08 7.49 45.13
C TYR A 278 34.88 8.17 45.80
N THR A 279 34.57 9.39 45.35
CA THR A 279 33.38 10.16 45.73
C THR A 279 32.57 10.53 44.50
N SER A 280 31.25 10.53 44.60
CA SER A 280 30.35 10.96 43.51
C SER A 280 30.04 12.46 43.53
N THR A 281 30.60 13.19 44.50
CA THR A 281 30.40 14.63 44.67
C THR A 281 31.72 15.39 44.58
N LEU A 282 31.76 16.43 43.76
CA LEU A 282 32.87 17.38 43.68
C LEU A 282 32.51 18.68 44.42
N VAL A 283 33.47 19.28 45.13
CA VAL A 283 33.21 20.36 46.10
C VAL A 283 32.72 21.65 45.43
N ALA A 284 33.32 22.03 44.30
CA ALA A 284 33.01 23.27 43.59
C ALA A 284 31.90 23.13 42.54
N ARG A 285 31.26 21.96 42.45
CA ARG A 285 30.27 21.65 41.41
C ARG A 285 28.84 21.79 41.93
N ALA A 286 28.00 22.52 41.20
CA ALA A 286 26.61 22.77 41.57
C ALA A 286 25.72 21.51 41.49
N THR A 287 25.93 20.66 40.48
CA THR A 287 25.11 19.47 40.20
C THR A 287 25.91 18.19 40.40
N ASN A 288 25.65 17.53 41.53
CA ASN A 288 26.18 16.21 41.84
C ASN A 288 25.04 15.27 42.27
N PRO A 289 25.16 13.95 42.02
CA PRO A 289 26.18 13.29 41.21
C PRO A 289 25.88 13.41 39.70
N LEU A 290 26.88 13.22 38.85
CA LEU A 290 26.64 13.00 37.42
C LEU A 290 26.20 11.55 37.21
N ALA A 291 24.95 11.34 36.78
CA ALA A 291 24.37 10.02 36.59
C ALA A 291 23.55 9.90 35.31
N LEU A 292 23.61 8.75 34.65
CA LEU A 292 22.90 8.42 33.43
C LEU A 292 22.14 7.10 33.58
N THR A 293 20.82 7.13 33.37
CA THR A 293 19.98 5.92 33.31
C THR A 293 19.74 5.51 31.86
N PHE A 294 19.86 4.21 31.58
CA PHE A 294 19.59 3.64 30.27
C PHE A 294 18.87 2.30 30.38
N VAL A 295 18.18 1.88 29.32
CA VAL A 295 17.55 0.56 29.22
C VAL A 295 18.43 -0.37 28.39
N ALA A 296 18.73 -1.56 28.92
CA ALA A 296 19.59 -2.52 28.23
C ALA A 296 18.95 -3.02 26.92
N PRO A 297 19.69 -3.00 25.80
CA PRO A 297 19.16 -3.44 24.51
C PRO A 297 19.01 -4.97 24.42
N PRO A 298 18.25 -5.46 23.43
CA PRO A 298 18.12 -6.90 23.15
C PRO A 298 19.45 -7.64 22.94
N SER A 299 20.48 -6.95 22.43
CA SER A 299 21.83 -7.49 22.23
C SER A 299 22.57 -7.80 23.53
N LYS A 300 22.05 -7.37 24.69
CA LYS A 300 22.67 -7.52 26.03
C LYS A 300 23.99 -6.77 26.20
N SER A 301 24.33 -5.88 25.28
CA SER A 301 25.59 -5.14 25.28
C SER A 301 25.41 -3.66 24.97
N VAL A 302 26.27 -2.84 25.57
CA VAL A 302 26.38 -1.40 25.28
C VAL A 302 27.86 -1.01 25.20
N LEU A 303 28.17 0.00 24.39
CA LEU A 303 29.43 0.74 24.49
C LEU A 303 29.21 1.95 25.41
N ILE A 304 30.11 2.15 26.36
CA ILE A 304 30.08 3.28 27.28
C ILE A 304 31.30 4.12 26.99
N THR A 305 31.09 5.42 26.83
CA THR A 305 32.15 6.42 26.75
C THR A 305 31.93 7.45 27.82
N PHE A 306 32.97 7.77 28.58
CA PHE A 306 32.90 8.81 29.58
C PHE A 306 34.24 9.49 29.71
N GLY A 307 34.23 10.70 30.24
CA GLY A 307 35.44 11.47 30.34
C GLY A 307 35.17 12.86 30.86
N ALA A 308 36.24 13.63 30.91
CA ALA A 308 36.23 14.99 31.39
C ALA A 308 37.44 15.73 30.86
N ARG A 309 37.37 17.04 30.95
CA ARG A 309 38.52 17.92 30.92
C ARG A 309 39.12 17.94 32.34
N MET A 310 40.26 17.27 32.51
CA MET A 310 40.86 16.96 33.80
C MET A 310 42.20 17.68 34.00
N LYS A 311 42.51 18.01 35.24
CA LYS A 311 43.86 18.43 35.66
C LYS A 311 44.19 17.82 37.01
N SER A 312 45.46 17.54 37.23
CA SER A 312 46.02 17.13 38.52
C SER A 312 47.38 17.80 38.69
N ARG A 313 48.34 17.20 39.40
CA ARG A 313 49.70 17.73 39.51
C ARG A 313 50.70 16.65 39.92
N ASP A 314 51.91 16.70 39.37
CA ASP A 314 53.04 15.84 39.74
C ASP A 314 52.65 14.33 39.72
N ASP A 315 53.14 13.52 40.66
CA ASP A 315 52.80 12.09 40.81
C ASP A 315 51.39 11.82 41.39
N HIS A 316 50.51 12.82 41.37
CA HIS A 316 49.12 12.67 41.81
C HIS A 316 48.22 12.52 40.59
N TYR A 317 47.57 11.35 40.47
CA TYR A 317 46.70 11.04 39.34
C TYR A 317 45.26 11.38 39.72
N GLY A 318 44.58 12.15 38.87
CA GLY A 318 43.14 12.33 38.95
C GLY A 318 42.44 11.19 38.22
N PHE A 319 41.46 10.57 38.86
CA PHE A 319 40.68 9.46 38.31
C PHE A 319 39.21 9.85 38.20
N MET A 320 38.60 9.52 37.07
CA MET A 320 37.16 9.43 36.91
C MET A 320 36.82 7.98 36.57
N ALA A 321 35.90 7.37 37.30
CA ALA A 321 35.41 6.02 37.04
C ALA A 321 33.88 5.99 37.11
N LEU A 322 33.26 4.94 36.56
CA LEU A 322 31.82 4.76 36.62
C LEU A 322 31.46 3.55 37.48
N LYS A 323 30.39 3.70 38.28
CA LYS A 323 29.71 2.59 38.95
C LYS A 323 28.41 2.28 38.23
N LEU A 324 28.18 1.00 37.89
CA LEU A 324 26.93 0.54 37.29
C LEU A 324 26.03 -0.11 38.35
N THR A 325 24.80 0.35 38.42
CA THR A 325 23.77 -0.21 39.32
C THR A 325 22.51 -0.60 38.57
N GLN A 326 21.79 -1.58 39.13
CA GLN A 326 20.43 -1.93 38.78
C GLN A 326 19.57 -1.77 40.05
N GLY A 327 18.88 -0.63 40.17
CA GLY A 327 18.28 -0.25 41.45
C GLY A 327 19.36 -0.09 42.52
N ALA A 328 19.24 -0.80 43.63
CA ALA A 328 20.25 -0.81 44.71
C ALA A 328 21.41 -1.80 44.47
N THR A 329 21.29 -2.71 43.50
CA THR A 329 22.30 -3.74 43.25
C THR A 329 23.45 -3.18 42.44
N VAL A 330 24.68 -3.30 42.96
CA VAL A 330 25.90 -3.00 42.19
C VAL A 330 26.13 -4.13 41.19
N VAL A 331 26.08 -3.79 39.90
CA VAL A 331 26.34 -4.72 38.79
C VAL A 331 27.82 -4.67 38.44
N GLU A 332 28.41 -3.48 38.52
CA GLU A 332 29.83 -3.29 38.34
C GLU A 332 30.32 -2.17 39.27
N ASP A 333 31.31 -2.49 40.09
CA ASP A 333 31.90 -1.55 41.04
C ASP A 333 33.03 -0.74 40.39
N LEU A 334 33.55 0.21 41.15
CA LEU A 334 34.60 1.12 40.77
C LEU A 334 35.92 0.37 40.63
N ASN A 335 36.63 0.66 39.54
CA ASN A 335 37.86 -0.02 39.17
C ASN A 335 38.78 0.95 38.41
N ASP A 336 40.07 0.93 38.74
CA ASP A 336 41.05 1.88 38.21
C ASP A 336 41.49 1.54 36.79
N GLU A 337 41.51 0.25 36.42
CA GLU A 337 41.87 -0.22 35.08
C GLU A 337 40.92 0.30 33.99
N TYR A 338 39.71 0.71 34.37
CA TYR A 338 38.72 1.27 33.47
C TYR A 338 38.51 2.78 33.63
N ALA A 339 39.24 3.44 34.53
CA ALA A 339 39.10 4.86 34.79
C ALA A 339 39.70 5.73 33.66
N ALA A 340 39.18 6.94 33.50
CA ALA A 340 39.88 8.01 32.82
C ALA A 340 40.87 8.64 33.80
N ILE A 341 42.15 8.71 33.42
CA ILE A 341 43.26 9.07 34.32
C ILE A 341 44.07 10.21 33.72
N VAL A 342 44.37 11.23 34.53
CA VAL A 342 45.25 12.35 34.16
C VAL A 342 46.24 12.66 35.27
N ALA A 343 47.52 12.78 34.91
CA ALA A 343 48.58 13.36 35.73
C ALA A 343 49.25 14.51 34.96
N SER A 344 48.57 15.65 34.90
CA SER A 344 49.08 16.87 34.26
C SER A 344 48.65 18.09 35.06
N ASP A 345 49.59 19.02 35.25
CA ASP A 345 49.37 20.35 35.84
C ASP A 345 48.54 21.28 34.93
N THR A 346 48.53 20.99 33.63
CA THR A 346 47.65 21.62 32.65
C THR A 346 46.35 20.85 32.50
N THR A 347 45.35 21.51 31.91
CA THR A 347 44.04 20.89 31.71
C THR A 347 43.98 20.11 30.41
N VAL A 348 43.73 18.81 30.50
CA VAL A 348 43.74 17.84 29.38
C VAL A 348 42.37 17.19 29.23
N SER A 349 41.89 17.01 28.01
CA SER A 349 40.69 16.20 27.75
C SER A 349 41.06 14.73 27.78
N CYS A 350 40.45 13.96 28.69
CA CYS A 350 40.66 12.52 28.82
C CYS A 350 39.31 11.81 28.79
N SER A 351 39.26 10.65 28.13
CA SER A 351 38.08 9.80 28.10
C SER A 351 38.47 8.34 28.08
N ALA A 352 37.62 7.50 28.66
CA ALA A 352 37.68 6.05 28.57
C ALA A 352 36.45 5.54 27.82
N MET A 353 36.65 4.47 27.03
CA MET A 353 35.57 3.74 26.38
C MET A 353 35.68 2.26 26.74
N ARG A 354 34.55 1.63 27.04
CA ARG A 354 34.49 0.18 27.24
C ARG A 354 33.15 -0.41 26.83
N ARG A 355 33.15 -1.70 26.51
CA ARG A 355 31.93 -2.46 26.27
C ARG A 355 31.46 -3.12 27.56
N LEU A 356 30.19 -2.95 27.90
CA LEU A 356 29.51 -3.80 28.88
C LEU A 356 28.67 -4.85 28.17
N SER A 357 28.62 -6.05 28.75
CA SER A 357 27.91 -7.20 28.20
C SER A 357 27.16 -7.93 29.32
N ASN A 358 26.35 -8.93 28.95
CA ASN A 358 25.52 -9.72 29.87
C ASN A 358 24.47 -8.89 30.63
N LEU A 359 24.03 -7.78 30.05
CA LEU A 359 22.90 -7.01 30.59
C LEU A 359 21.57 -7.75 30.35
N THR A 360 20.61 -7.57 31.24
CA THR A 360 19.26 -8.14 31.08
C THR A 360 18.43 -7.24 30.18
N PRO A 361 17.99 -7.67 28.98
CA PRO A 361 17.24 -6.83 28.06
C PRO A 361 15.97 -6.24 28.70
N GLY A 362 15.70 -4.97 28.41
CA GLY A 362 14.52 -4.26 28.93
C GLY A 362 14.65 -3.76 30.37
N THR A 363 15.71 -4.14 31.09
CA THR A 363 16.00 -3.64 32.44
C THR A 363 16.70 -2.29 32.39
N SER A 364 16.31 -1.38 33.30
CA SER A 364 16.98 -0.09 33.50
C SER A 364 18.23 -0.22 34.39
N TYR A 365 19.32 0.39 33.94
CA TYR A 365 20.59 0.49 34.66
C TYR A 365 21.00 1.95 34.81
N THR A 366 21.74 2.28 35.87
CA THR A 366 22.26 3.62 36.14
C THR A 366 23.77 3.61 36.29
N LEU A 367 24.43 4.44 35.49
CA LEU A 367 25.85 4.77 35.62
C LEU A 367 25.99 6.03 36.46
N THR A 368 26.84 6.01 37.47
CA THR A 368 27.18 7.18 38.28
C THR A 368 28.68 7.43 38.19
N ALA A 369 29.07 8.68 37.92
CA ALA A 369 30.48 9.07 37.92
C ALA A 369 31.01 9.23 39.35
N PHE A 370 32.22 8.73 39.56
CA PHE A 370 32.97 8.87 40.78
C PHE A 370 34.38 9.39 40.48
N PHE A 371 34.91 10.16 41.42
CA PHE A 371 36.15 10.91 41.28
C PHE A 371 37.06 10.64 42.48
N ARG A 372 38.36 10.55 42.23
CA ARG A 372 39.38 10.55 43.29
C ARG A 372 40.70 11.12 42.77
N ILE A 373 41.59 11.39 43.69
CA ILE A 373 43.01 11.62 43.43
C ILE A 373 43.82 10.48 44.09
N THR A 374 45.01 10.14 43.58
CA THR A 374 45.94 9.28 44.33
C THR A 374 46.11 9.83 45.75
N VAL A 375 46.28 8.95 46.74
CA VAL A 375 46.44 9.32 48.16
C VAL A 375 47.40 10.49 48.28
N ASN A 376 46.91 11.57 48.88
CA ASN A 376 47.50 12.88 48.79
C ASN A 376 47.74 13.44 50.20
N THR A 377 49.01 13.46 50.60
CA THR A 377 49.47 13.98 51.90
C THR A 377 49.74 15.49 51.89
N LEU A 378 49.69 16.12 50.72
CA LEU A 378 50.05 17.52 50.48
C LEU A 378 48.85 18.44 50.21
N GLY A 379 47.62 17.90 50.20
CA GLY A 379 46.40 18.68 49.99
C GLY A 379 46.18 19.16 48.55
N HIS A 380 46.89 18.59 47.57
CA HIS A 380 46.61 18.81 46.14
C HIS A 380 45.18 18.45 45.72
N LYS A 381 44.75 18.94 44.56
CA LYS A 381 43.38 18.70 44.07
C LYS A 381 43.41 18.16 42.65
N ALA A 382 42.53 17.21 42.38
CA ALA A 382 42.19 16.84 41.01
C ALA A 382 40.98 17.67 40.58
N GLY A 383 41.09 18.36 39.45
CA GLY A 383 40.03 19.16 38.85
C GLY A 383 39.37 18.44 37.69
N PHE A 384 38.05 18.56 37.60
CA PHE A 384 37.22 17.93 36.58
C PHE A 384 36.23 18.96 36.04
N ASP A 385 36.23 19.13 34.73
CA ASP A 385 35.36 20.03 33.98
C ASP A 385 34.78 19.28 32.77
N ASN A 386 33.70 19.76 32.18
CA ASN A 386 33.08 19.15 30.99
C ASN A 386 32.96 17.61 31.09
N THR A 387 32.51 17.13 32.25
CA THR A 387 32.37 15.69 32.49
C THR A 387 31.16 15.17 31.72
N PHE A 388 31.27 14.00 31.10
CA PHE A 388 30.16 13.40 30.37
C PHE A 388 30.09 11.88 30.54
N ILE A 389 28.90 11.32 30.34
CA ILE A 389 28.64 9.89 30.18
C ILE A 389 27.78 9.71 28.94
N ARG A 390 28.20 8.80 28.06
CA ARG A 390 27.48 8.38 26.87
C ARG A 390 27.34 6.86 26.85
N VAL A 391 26.15 6.36 26.54
CA VAL A 391 25.88 4.93 26.35
C VAL A 391 25.30 4.71 24.97
N ASP A 392 25.98 3.91 24.17
CA ASP A 392 25.60 3.53 22.82
C ASP A 392 25.12 2.07 22.80
N PRO A 393 23.80 1.81 22.64
CA PRO A 393 23.28 0.46 22.47
C PRO A 393 23.93 -0.25 21.28
N GLN A 394 24.36 -1.50 21.48
CA GLN A 394 24.84 -2.34 20.37
C GLN A 394 23.66 -3.12 19.78
N PHE A 395 23.69 -3.44 18.48
CA PHE A 395 22.65 -4.24 17.81
C PHE A 395 23.19 -5.57 17.32
#